data_AF-A0A7K2WZL0-F1
#
_entry.id   AF-A0A7K2WZL0-F1
#
_cell.length_a   1.000
_cell.length_b   1.000
_cell.length_c   1.000
_cell.angle_alpha   90.00
_cell.angle_beta   90.00
_cell.angle_gamma   90.00
#
_symmetry.space_group_name_H-M   'P 1'
#
loop_
_entity.id
_entity.type
_entity.pdbx_description
1 polymer ?
#
loop_
_entity_poly.entity_id
_entity_poly.type
_entity_poly.pdbx_seq_one_letter_code
_entity_poly.pdbx_strand_id
1 'polypeptide(L)'
;VLAELRGYAETAPPPGRVRSSFAPGDARTLRADGPGWSFVARTDDMAFVLMDDEPNEVLPIARGPELPALLAALDAMAVRPA
;
A
#
# COMPACT_ATOMS: atom_id res chain seq x y z
N VAL A 1 -10.58 -5.73 0.44
CA VAL A 1 -9.28 -5.06 0.18
C VAL A 1 -8.22 -5.33 1.24
N LEU A 2 -8.30 -4.80 2.48
CA LEU A 2 -7.19 -4.92 3.45
C LEU A 2 -6.75 -6.36 3.78
N ALA A 3 -7.69 -7.31 3.86
CA ALA A 3 -7.36 -8.72 4.04
C ALA A 3 -6.57 -9.31 2.85
N GLU A 4 -6.94 -8.93 1.62
CA GLU A 4 -6.24 -9.35 0.40
C GLU A 4 -4.84 -8.73 0.32
N LEU A 5 -4.72 -7.44 0.64
CA LEU A 5 -3.43 -6.74 0.70
C LEU A 5 -2.51 -7.34 1.78
N ARG A 6 -3.05 -7.75 2.93
CA ARG A 6 -2.29 -8.51 3.95
C ARG A 6 -1.80 -9.86 3.42
N GLY A 7 -2.60 -10.51 2.57
CA GLY A 7 -2.21 -11.73 1.88
C GLY A 7 -0.92 -11.59 1.08
N TYR A 8 -0.54 -10.39 0.63
CA TYR A 8 0.76 -10.17 -0.05
C TYR A 8 1.96 -10.39 0.86
N ALA A 9 1.82 -10.19 2.17
CA ALA A 9 2.87 -10.50 3.14
C ALA A 9 3.08 -12.01 3.33
N GLU A 10 2.04 -12.81 3.07
CA GLU A 10 2.09 -14.27 3.17
C GLU A 10 2.50 -14.91 1.84
N THR A 11 1.93 -14.43 0.73
CA THR A 11 2.19 -14.87 -0.63
C THR A 11 2.49 -13.67 -1.50
N ALA A 12 3.78 -13.47 -1.80
CA ALA A 12 4.24 -12.31 -2.55
C ALA A 12 3.53 -12.21 -3.92
N PRO A 13 3.06 -11.00 -4.30
CA PRO A 13 2.44 -10.79 -5.60
C PRO A 13 3.49 -10.80 -6.73
N PRO A 14 3.06 -10.82 -8.01
CA PRO A 14 3.95 -10.58 -9.13
C PRO A 14 4.79 -9.30 -8.94
N PRO A 15 6.06 -9.30 -9.37
CA PRO A 15 6.94 -8.14 -9.25
C PRO A 15 6.32 -6.86 -9.81
N GLY A 16 6.51 -5.75 -9.09
CA GLY A 16 5.98 -4.44 -9.47
C GLY A 16 4.53 -4.20 -9.07
N ARG A 17 3.82 -5.21 -8.52
CA ARG A 17 2.49 -4.99 -7.92
C ARG A 17 2.54 -4.13 -6.67
N VAL A 18 3.65 -4.18 -5.93
CA VAL A 18 3.95 -3.25 -4.84
C VAL A 18 5.15 -2.41 -5.24
N ARG A 19 5.00 -1.08 -5.17
CA ARG A 19 6.01 -0.11 -5.60
C ARG A 19 6.25 0.89 -4.49
N SER A 20 7.50 1.32 -4.37
CA SER A 20 7.93 2.24 -3.32
C SER A 20 8.73 3.38 -3.93
N SER A 21 8.23 4.60 -3.78
CA SER A 21 8.90 5.83 -4.20
C SER A 21 9.32 6.68 -3.01
N PHE A 22 10.29 7.54 -3.23
CA PHE A 22 10.76 8.48 -2.21
C PHE A 22 9.63 9.39 -1.71
N ALA A 23 9.64 9.67 -0.40
CA ALA A 23 8.89 10.77 0.21
C ALA A 23 9.81 11.50 1.22
N PRO A 24 9.61 12.81 1.47
CA PRO A 24 10.37 13.54 2.49
C PRO A 24 10.18 12.97 3.90
N GLY A 25 11.13 13.24 4.81
CA GLY A 25 11.00 12.93 6.23
C GLY A 25 11.23 11.46 6.60
N ASP A 26 12.23 10.81 5.99
CA ASP A 26 12.56 9.38 6.14
C ASP A 26 11.37 8.43 5.85
N ALA A 27 10.35 8.94 5.16
CA ALA A 27 9.18 8.19 4.74
C ALA A 27 9.31 7.71 3.29
N ARG A 28 8.38 6.83 2.90
CA ARG A 28 8.21 6.39 1.51
C ARG A 28 6.73 6.41 1.15
N THR A 29 6.46 6.64 -0.13
CA THR A 29 5.13 6.44 -0.69
C THR A 29 5.05 5.02 -1.24
N LEU A 30 4.11 4.24 -0.74
CA LEU A 30 3.81 2.90 -1.21
C LEU A 30 2.59 2.93 -2.12
N ARG A 31 2.66 2.19 -3.23
CA ARG A 31 1.51 1.85 -4.06
C ARG A 31 1.39 0.33 -4.15
N ALA A 32 0.20 -0.20 -3.94
CA ALA A 32 -0.13 -1.60 -4.22
C ALA A 32 -1.42 -1.67 -5.02
N ASP A 33 -1.51 -2.60 -5.96
CA ASP A 33 -2.69 -2.76 -6.82
C ASP A 33 -3.22 -4.19 -6.71
N GLY A 34 -4.53 -4.38 -6.70
CA GLY A 34 -5.20 -5.67 -6.75
C GLY A 34 -6.40 -5.66 -7.70
N PRO A 35 -7.13 -6.77 -7.84
CA PRO A 35 -8.32 -6.82 -8.67
C PRO A 35 -9.40 -5.87 -8.13
N GLY A 36 -9.71 -4.81 -8.87
CA GLY A 36 -10.78 -3.87 -8.50
C GLY A 36 -10.37 -2.78 -7.49
N TRP A 37 -9.10 -2.70 -7.11
CA TRP A 37 -8.65 -1.72 -6.13
C TRP A 37 -7.20 -1.29 -6.30
N SER A 38 -6.93 -0.05 -5.91
CA SER A 38 -5.59 0.50 -5.71
C SER A 38 -5.42 0.94 -4.26
N PHE A 39 -4.22 0.81 -3.72
CA PHE A 39 -3.83 1.23 -2.39
C PHE A 39 -2.64 2.18 -2.48
N VAL A 40 -2.70 3.30 -1.77
CA VAL A 40 -1.60 4.26 -1.66
C VAL A 40 -1.38 4.63 -0.20
N ALA A 41 -0.14 4.67 0.26
CA ALA A 41 0.18 5.00 1.65
C ALA A 41 1.47 5.79 1.78
N ARG A 42 1.58 6.54 2.88
CA ARG A 42 2.85 7.09 3.36
C ARG A 42 3.26 6.31 4.61
N THR A 43 4.49 5.80 4.66
CA THR A 43 4.95 4.84 5.70
C THR A 43 4.88 5.39 7.14
N ASP A 44 4.90 6.70 7.31
CA ASP A 44 4.87 7.41 8.59
C ASP A 44 3.49 7.96 8.98
N ASP A 45 2.46 7.76 8.14
CA ASP A 45 1.20 8.50 8.25
C ASP A 45 -0.02 7.58 8.00
N MET A 46 -0.81 7.85 6.97
CA MET A 46 -2.04 7.16 6.64
C MET A 46 -2.00 6.51 5.25
N ALA A 47 -3.04 5.75 4.95
CA ALA A 47 -3.24 5.13 3.66
C ALA A 47 -4.62 5.42 3.08
N PHE A 48 -4.79 5.11 1.81
CA PHE A 48 -6.01 5.27 1.06
C PHE A 48 -6.24 4.05 0.17
N VAL A 49 -7.50 3.66 0.03
CA VAL A 49 -7.96 2.70 -0.97
C VAL A 49 -8.83 3.42 -1.99
N LEU A 50 -8.58 3.14 -3.25
CA LEU A 50 -9.41 3.55 -4.38
C LEU A 50 -10.03 2.28 -4.96
N MET A 51 -11.32 2.33 -5.26
CA MET A 51 -12.07 1.21 -5.80
C MET A 51 -12.42 1.47 -7.26
N ASP A 52 -12.33 0.45 -8.11
CA ASP A 52 -12.62 0.60 -9.55
C ASP A 52 -14.11 0.82 -9.83
N ASP A 53 -14.99 0.25 -8.99
CA ASP A 53 -16.45 0.43 -9.07
C ASP A 53 -16.93 1.77 -8.52
N GLU A 54 -16.12 2.44 -7.70
CA GLU A 54 -16.38 3.76 -7.13
C GLU A 54 -15.21 4.74 -7.40
N PRO A 55 -14.96 5.12 -8.67
CA PRO A 55 -13.75 5.84 -9.08
C PRO A 55 -13.62 7.28 -8.51
N ASN A 56 -14.66 7.81 -7.89
CA ASN A 56 -14.66 9.13 -7.23
C ASN A 56 -14.62 9.02 -5.70
N GLU A 57 -14.57 7.80 -5.15
CA GLU A 57 -14.48 7.56 -3.72
C GLU A 57 -13.06 7.19 -3.33
N VAL A 58 -12.57 7.83 -2.26
CA VAL A 58 -11.25 7.57 -1.68
C VAL A 58 -11.48 7.19 -0.23
N LEU A 59 -11.21 5.93 0.10
CA LEU A 59 -11.45 5.37 1.43
C LEU A 59 -10.20 5.59 2.29
N PRO A 60 -10.23 6.50 3.30
CA PRO A 60 -9.09 6.72 4.16
C PRO A 60 -8.91 5.55 5.15
N ILE A 61 -7.66 5.17 5.37
CA ILE A 61 -7.26 4.21 6.39
C ILE A 61 -6.36 4.95 7.37
N ALA A 62 -6.88 5.16 8.58
CA ALA A 62 -6.09 5.70 9.67
C ALA A 62 -4.98 4.72 10.08
N ARG A 63 -3.87 5.27 10.60
CA ARG A 63 -2.68 4.48 10.96
C ARG A 63 -2.99 3.32 11.89
N GLY A 64 -3.80 3.51 12.94
CA GLY A 64 -4.13 2.45 13.89
C GLY A 64 -2.91 1.62 14.36
N PRO A 65 -3.14 0.47 15.01
CA PRO A 65 -2.04 -0.41 15.44
C PRO A 65 -1.54 -1.34 14.33
N GLU A 66 -2.37 -1.67 13.34
CA GLU A 66 -2.05 -2.71 12.34
C GLU A 66 -1.40 -2.15 11.08
N LEU A 67 -1.66 -0.88 10.70
CA LEU A 67 -1.12 -0.32 9.46
C LEU A 67 0.41 -0.27 9.47
N PRO A 68 1.12 0.15 10.54
CA PRO A 68 2.57 0.24 10.51
C PRO A 68 3.25 -1.08 10.16
N ALA A 69 2.76 -2.20 10.70
CA ALA A 69 3.30 -3.53 10.40
C ALA A 69 3.05 -3.93 8.94
N LEU A 70 1.84 -3.65 8.43
CA LEU A 70 1.51 -3.88 7.02
C LEU A 70 2.39 -3.04 6.08
N LEU A 71 2.57 -1.75 6.35
CA LEU A 71 3.40 -0.87 5.51
C LEU A 71 4.86 -1.30 5.51
N ALA A 72 5.39 -1.75 6.65
CA ALA A 72 6.75 -2.28 6.72
C ALA A 72 6.93 -3.54 5.86
N ALA A 73 5.97 -4.47 5.90
CA ALA A 73 6.00 -5.66 5.05
C ALA A 73 5.92 -5.32 3.56
N LEU A 74 5.04 -4.38 3.20
CA LEU A 74 4.88 -3.92 1.81
C LEU A 74 6.14 -3.19 1.32
N ASP A 75 6.76 -2.31 2.12
CA ASP A 75 7.99 -1.62 1.71
C ASP A 75 9.17 -2.58 1.50
N ALA A 76 9.25 -3.64 2.31
CA ALA A 76 10.29 -4.66 2.18
C ALA A 76 10.23 -5.45 0.86
N MET A 77 9.03 -5.67 0.31
CA MET A 77 8.84 -6.35 -0.98
C MET A 77 8.75 -5.39 -2.19
N ALA A 78 8.63 -4.09 -1.93
CA ALA A 78 8.31 -3.14 -2.97
C ALA A 78 9.46 -2.95 -3.97
N VAL A 79 9.11 -2.92 -5.25
CA VAL A 79 10.05 -2.51 -6.29
C VAL A 79 10.33 -1.02 -6.17
N ARG A 80 11.61 -0.65 -6.15
CA ARG A 80 12.10 0.73 -6.09
C ARG A 80 12.60 1.12 -7.49
N PRO A 81 11.99 2.12 -8.15
CA PRO A 81 12.56 2.68 -9.39
C PRO A 81 13.95 3.23 -9.09
N ALA A 82 14.90 2.98 -10.01
CA ALA A 82 16.26 3.52 -9.96
C ALA A 82 16.30 5.03 -10.26
#